data_AF-A0AA35XB01-F1
#
_entry.id   AF-A0AA35XB01-F1
#
_cell.length_a   1.000
_cell.length_b   1.000
_cell.length_c   1.000
_cell.angle_alpha   90.00
_cell.angle_beta   90.00
_cell.angle_gamma   90.00
#
_symmetry.space_group_name_H-M   'P 1'
#
loop_
_entity.id
_entity.type
_entity.pdbx_description
1 polymer ?
#
loop_
_entity_poly.entity_id
_entity_poly.type
_entity_poly.pdbx_seq_one_letter_code
_entity_poly.pdbx_strand_id
1 'polypeptide(L)'
;MRQYSGYATAADTNERFRYLLEQGQTGLSVAFDLPTQIGYDSDHPLSKGEVGKVGVPICSLGDMETLFHGIPLGQTAGVSLTAQQPDNNVIRCTVQALAAILGGSQSLHVNSRDEALALPSEESAQLSLRTQQILAFESGTADVVDPLGGSWYIESLTNDLEAQAWITFGVSTKWAAR
;
A
#
# COMPACT_ATOMS: atom_id res chain seq x y z
N MET A 1 -5.33 -3.41 7.90
CA MET A 1 -4.51 -2.19 7.91
C MET A 1 -3.07 -2.52 7.55
N ARG A 2 -2.39 -1.67 6.77
CA ARG A 2 -1.07 -1.95 6.16
C ARG A 2 -0.23 -0.67 5.98
N GLN A 3 1.08 -0.79 6.16
CA GLN A 3 2.11 0.18 5.76
C GLN A 3 3.19 -0.52 4.95
N TYR A 4 3.56 0.09 3.82
CA TYR A 4 4.76 -0.22 3.04
C TYR A 4 5.98 0.27 3.82
N SER A 5 6.98 -0.59 3.98
CA SER A 5 8.17 -0.29 4.79
C SER A 5 9.35 -1.15 4.33
N GLY A 6 10.53 -0.53 4.26
CA GLY A 6 11.81 -1.16 3.97
C GLY A 6 12.87 -0.09 3.78
N TYR A 7 13.95 -0.15 4.55
CA TYR A 7 15.11 0.75 4.44
C TYR A 7 16.33 0.14 5.14
N ALA A 8 17.53 0.62 4.81
CA ALA A 8 18.80 0.25 5.43
C ALA A 8 19.08 -1.27 5.41
N THR A 9 18.76 -2.01 6.47
CA THR A 9 18.98 -3.47 6.57
C THR A 9 17.70 -4.26 6.86
N ALA A 10 17.79 -5.58 6.69
CA ALA A 10 16.72 -6.51 7.06
C ALA A 10 16.36 -6.43 8.56
N ALA A 11 17.32 -6.12 9.43
CA ALA A 11 17.08 -5.96 10.86
C ALA A 11 16.28 -4.67 11.17
N ASP A 12 16.71 -3.52 10.61
CA ASP A 12 16.02 -2.24 10.79
C ASP A 12 14.58 -2.30 10.26
N THR A 13 14.41 -2.95 9.10
CA THR A 13 13.08 -3.15 8.50
C THR A 13 12.22 -4.11 9.33
N ASN A 14 12.81 -5.14 9.95
CA ASN A 14 12.11 -6.07 10.83
C ASN A 14 11.68 -5.42 12.17
N GLU A 15 12.51 -4.53 12.75
CA GLU A 15 12.14 -3.69 13.90
C GLU A 15 11.01 -2.73 13.53
N ARG A 16 11.15 -2.03 12.39
CA ARG A 16 10.11 -1.14 11.84
C ARG A 16 8.77 -1.87 11.68
N PHE A 17 8.79 -3.12 11.21
CA PHE A 17 7.60 -3.96 11.12
C PHE A 17 7.01 -4.32 12.48
N ARG A 18 7.81 -4.62 13.52
CA ARG A 18 7.29 -4.86 14.88
C ARG A 18 6.61 -3.62 15.45
N TYR A 19 7.26 -2.46 15.39
CA TYR A 19 6.66 -1.19 15.81
C TYR A 19 5.30 -0.94 15.14
N LEU A 20 5.22 -1.11 13.82
CA LEU A 20 3.98 -0.91 13.08
C LEU A 20 2.86 -1.87 13.52
N LEU A 21 3.17 -3.15 13.79
CA LEU A 21 2.21 -4.12 14.35
C LEU A 21 1.73 -3.70 15.74
N GLU A 22 2.63 -3.28 16.63
CA GLU A 22 2.31 -2.78 17.97
C GLU A 22 1.39 -1.54 17.93
N GLN A 23 1.56 -0.68 16.92
CA GLN A 23 0.67 0.47 16.69
C GLN A 23 -0.70 0.10 16.09
N GLY A 24 -0.95 -1.19 15.80
CA GLY A 24 -2.23 -1.72 15.32
C GLY A 24 -2.28 -2.09 13.83
N GLN A 25 -1.14 -2.29 13.17
CA GLN A 25 -1.10 -2.81 11.79
C GLN A 25 -1.45 -4.31 11.73
N THR A 26 -2.05 -4.76 10.63
CA THR A 26 -2.57 -6.13 10.48
C THR A 26 -1.99 -6.87 9.26
N GLY A 27 -0.83 -6.46 8.77
CA GLY A 27 -0.14 -7.10 7.65
C GLY A 27 1.03 -6.26 7.11
N LEU A 28 2.13 -6.92 6.74
CA LEU A 28 3.33 -6.26 6.22
C LEU A 28 3.30 -6.08 4.70
N SER A 29 4.15 -5.18 4.22
CA SER A 29 4.33 -4.76 2.82
C SER A 29 5.77 -4.24 2.67
N VAL A 30 6.59 -4.83 1.79
CA VAL A 30 8.06 -4.63 1.75
C VAL A 30 8.49 -3.73 0.59
N ALA A 31 9.38 -2.78 0.87
CA ALA A 31 10.20 -2.12 -0.13
C ALA A 31 11.54 -2.87 -0.29
N PHE A 32 11.87 -3.40 -1.46
CA PHE A 32 13.21 -3.92 -1.78
C PHE A 32 14.06 -2.83 -2.44
N ASP A 33 15.37 -2.83 -2.24
CA ASP A 33 16.25 -1.86 -2.89
C ASP A 33 16.45 -2.11 -4.39
N LEU A 34 17.06 -1.16 -5.10
CA LEU A 34 17.21 -1.26 -6.56
C LEU A 34 18.12 -2.44 -6.99
N PRO A 35 19.28 -2.71 -6.36
CA PRO A 35 20.07 -3.92 -6.62
C PRO A 35 19.25 -5.21 -6.52
N THR A 36 18.49 -5.39 -5.44
CA THR A 36 17.61 -6.55 -5.22
C THR A 36 16.55 -6.66 -6.32
N GLN A 37 15.91 -5.54 -6.70
CA GLN A 37 14.90 -5.50 -7.77
C GLN A 37 15.44 -5.89 -9.16
N ILE A 38 16.73 -5.63 -9.44
CA ILE A 38 17.36 -5.91 -10.75
C ILE A 38 18.26 -7.15 -10.75
N GLY A 39 18.35 -7.87 -9.63
CA GLY A 39 19.07 -9.14 -9.52
C GLY A 39 20.59 -9.03 -9.34
N TYR A 40 21.07 -8.00 -8.64
CA TYR A 40 22.48 -7.90 -8.23
C TYR A 40 22.65 -7.98 -6.71
N ASP A 41 23.67 -8.72 -6.28
CA ASP A 41 24.14 -8.72 -4.91
C ASP A 41 24.74 -7.36 -4.50
N SER A 42 24.78 -7.10 -3.18
CA SER A 42 25.19 -5.81 -2.62
C SER A 42 26.67 -5.47 -2.83
N ASP A 43 27.53 -6.46 -3.08
CA ASP A 43 28.96 -6.29 -3.37
C ASP A 43 29.25 -6.11 -4.87
N HIS A 44 28.28 -6.36 -5.75
CA HIS A 44 28.44 -6.24 -7.19
C HIS A 44 28.75 -4.78 -7.60
N PRO A 45 29.72 -4.51 -8.50
CA PRO A 45 30.16 -3.15 -8.80
C PRO A 45 29.08 -2.17 -9.27
N LEU A 46 27.97 -2.66 -9.86
CA LEU A 46 26.84 -1.83 -10.30
C LEU A 46 25.84 -1.50 -9.18
N SER A 47 25.88 -2.20 -8.04
CA SER A 47 25.01 -1.95 -6.87
C SER A 47 25.47 -0.74 -6.05
N LYS A 48 26.73 -0.32 -6.23
CA LYS A 48 27.41 0.68 -5.42
C LYS A 48 26.71 2.04 -5.45
N GLY A 49 26.10 2.42 -4.33
CA GLY A 49 25.41 3.70 -4.15
C GLY A 49 23.88 3.60 -4.22
N GLU A 50 23.33 2.41 -4.48
CA GLU A 50 21.88 2.13 -4.49
C GLU A 50 21.44 1.10 -3.43
N VAL A 51 22.39 0.34 -2.85
CA VAL A 51 22.15 -0.60 -1.73
C VAL A 51 21.46 0.09 -0.55
N GLY A 52 20.36 -0.48 -0.06
CA GLY A 52 19.61 -0.04 1.14
C GLY A 52 18.92 1.33 1.06
N LYS A 53 18.93 1.96 -0.12
CA LYS A 53 18.59 3.39 -0.31
C LYS A 53 17.11 3.66 -0.56
N VAL A 54 16.43 2.75 -1.27
CA VAL A 54 15.01 2.86 -1.68
C VAL A 54 14.16 1.69 -1.16
N GLY A 55 14.76 0.87 -0.31
CA GLY A 55 14.20 -0.38 0.21
C GLY A 55 15.25 -1.15 1.00
N VAL A 56 14.94 -2.40 1.33
CA VAL A 56 15.84 -3.34 2.01
C VAL A 56 16.68 -4.13 0.98
N PRO A 57 17.99 -4.33 1.22
CA PRO A 57 18.82 -5.25 0.44
C PRO A 57 18.51 -6.70 0.82
N ILE A 58 18.39 -7.58 -0.17
CA ILE A 58 18.29 -9.03 0.01
C ILE A 58 19.26 -9.71 -0.96
N CYS A 59 20.29 -10.38 -0.44
CA CYS A 59 21.24 -11.15 -1.24
C CYS A 59 21.19 -12.66 -0.91
N SER A 60 20.49 -13.03 0.16
CA SER A 60 20.43 -14.40 0.67
C SER A 60 19.09 -14.74 1.31
N LEU A 61 18.86 -16.04 1.53
CA LEU A 61 17.74 -16.52 2.34
C LEU A 61 17.80 -15.98 3.78
N GLY A 62 18.99 -15.84 4.36
CA GLY A 62 19.18 -15.33 5.73
C GLY A 62 18.72 -13.89 5.92
N ASP A 63 18.80 -13.07 4.87
CA ASP A 63 18.27 -11.70 4.89
C ASP A 63 16.73 -11.71 4.92
N MET A 64 16.09 -12.62 4.16
CA MET A 64 14.63 -12.81 4.17
C MET A 64 14.12 -13.42 5.48
N GLU A 65 14.86 -14.38 6.05
CA GLU A 65 14.58 -14.96 7.37
C GLU A 65 14.68 -13.88 8.47
N THR A 66 15.68 -12.99 8.40
CA THR A 66 15.83 -11.84 9.30
C THR A 66 14.67 -10.84 9.11
N LEU A 67 14.38 -10.46 7.86
CA LEU A 67 13.33 -9.50 7.49
C LEU A 67 11.95 -9.92 7.99
N PHE A 68 11.63 -11.21 7.89
CA PHE A 68 10.30 -11.76 8.18
C PHE A 68 10.23 -12.55 9.50
N HIS A 69 11.23 -12.45 10.37
CA HIS A 69 11.27 -13.21 11.63
C HIS A 69 10.03 -12.95 12.51
N GLY A 70 9.04 -13.85 12.39
CA GLY A 70 7.76 -13.87 13.09
C GLY A 70 6.54 -13.24 12.38
N ILE A 71 6.53 -12.96 11.06
CA ILE A 71 5.51 -12.05 10.47
C ILE A 71 4.94 -12.41 9.05
N PRO A 72 3.61 -12.33 8.79
CA PRO A 72 2.96 -12.58 7.49
C PRO A 72 2.70 -11.35 6.58
N LEU A 73 2.44 -11.58 5.26
CA LEU A 73 2.78 -10.64 4.16
C LEU A 73 1.63 -10.29 3.17
N GLY A 74 1.84 -9.27 2.29
CA GLY A 74 0.95 -8.85 1.15
C GLY A 74 1.12 -7.37 0.74
N GLN A 75 0.63 -6.87 -0.42
CA GLN A 75 1.04 -5.53 -0.91
C GLN A 75 0.05 -4.74 -1.80
N THR A 76 0.25 -3.41 -1.93
CA THR A 76 -0.31 -2.49 -2.97
C THR A 76 0.40 -1.11 -2.94
N ALA A 77 0.11 -0.18 -3.87
CA ALA A 77 1.03 0.90 -4.32
C ALA A 77 0.54 2.38 -4.22
N GLY A 78 1.43 3.37 -4.50
CA GLY A 78 1.24 4.79 -4.11
C GLY A 78 1.63 5.92 -5.09
N VAL A 79 1.41 5.79 -6.41
CA VAL A 79 1.90 6.73 -7.47
C VAL A 79 1.33 8.17 -7.48
N SER A 80 0.47 8.56 -6.53
CA SER A 80 -0.44 9.73 -6.67
C SER A 80 -0.07 10.99 -5.86
N LEU A 81 1.11 11.05 -5.23
CA LEU A 81 1.43 12.06 -4.21
C LEU A 81 2.42 13.13 -4.70
N THR A 82 2.43 14.32 -4.06
CA THR A 82 3.25 15.47 -4.47
C THR A 82 4.31 15.85 -3.43
N ALA A 83 5.51 16.17 -3.90
CA ALA A 83 6.62 16.66 -3.07
C ALA A 83 6.34 18.05 -2.47
N GLN A 84 5.65 18.90 -3.24
CA GLN A 84 5.21 20.22 -2.81
C GLN A 84 3.96 20.10 -1.94
N GLN A 85 3.94 20.86 -0.83
CA GLN A 85 2.86 20.88 0.17
C GLN A 85 2.46 19.45 0.65
N PRO A 86 3.39 18.71 1.28
CA PRO A 86 3.20 17.30 1.60
C PRO A 86 1.99 17.02 2.49
N ASP A 87 1.56 17.92 3.36
CA ASP A 87 0.36 17.71 4.19
C ASP A 87 -0.94 17.60 3.36
N ASN A 88 -0.98 18.12 2.13
CA ASN A 88 -2.08 17.85 1.18
C ASN A 88 -2.18 16.36 0.82
N ASN A 89 -1.09 15.60 0.91
CA ASN A 89 -1.09 14.16 0.70
C ASN A 89 -1.90 13.43 1.78
N VAL A 90 -1.97 13.94 3.02
CA VAL A 90 -2.81 13.36 4.09
C VAL A 90 -4.28 13.34 3.65
N ILE A 91 -4.77 14.45 3.09
CA ILE A 91 -6.15 14.57 2.59
C ILE A 91 -6.38 13.67 1.37
N ARG A 92 -5.43 13.65 0.40
CA ARG A 92 -5.50 12.75 -0.76
C ARG A 92 -5.58 11.28 -0.35
N CYS A 93 -4.69 10.86 0.55
CA CYS A 93 -4.64 9.51 1.10
C CYS A 93 -5.90 9.15 1.88
N THR A 94 -6.49 10.10 2.62
CA THR A 94 -7.76 9.86 3.34
C THR A 94 -8.93 9.63 2.37
N VAL A 95 -9.03 10.40 1.29
CA VAL A 95 -10.06 10.20 0.24
C VAL A 95 -9.86 8.88 -0.50
N GLN A 96 -8.62 8.52 -0.83
CA GLN A 96 -8.27 7.23 -1.46
C GLN A 96 -8.57 6.04 -0.55
N ALA A 97 -8.24 6.17 0.74
CA ALA A 97 -8.53 5.17 1.77
C ALA A 97 -10.04 4.92 1.93
N LEU A 98 -10.81 6.00 2.01
CA LEU A 98 -12.27 5.95 2.08
C LEU A 98 -12.86 5.28 0.83
N ALA A 99 -12.44 5.67 -0.37
CA ALA A 99 -12.89 5.05 -1.62
C ALA A 99 -12.58 3.54 -1.69
N ALA A 100 -11.41 3.12 -1.20
CA ALA A 100 -11.04 1.71 -1.16
C ALA A 100 -11.82 0.89 -0.11
N ILE A 101 -12.21 1.51 1.02
CA ILE A 101 -13.08 0.88 2.03
C ILE A 101 -14.50 0.74 1.49
N LEU A 102 -15.06 1.80 0.91
CA LEU A 102 -16.40 1.78 0.31
C LEU A 102 -16.50 0.83 -0.89
N GLY A 103 -15.41 0.69 -1.66
CA GLY A 103 -15.25 -0.33 -2.70
C GLY A 103 -14.97 -1.75 -2.18
N GLY A 104 -15.07 -2.00 -0.88
CA GLY A 104 -15.00 -3.34 -0.28
C GLY A 104 -13.61 -3.98 -0.21
N SER A 105 -12.52 -3.22 -0.21
CA SER A 105 -11.16 -3.79 -0.16
C SER A 105 -10.85 -4.51 1.17
N GLN A 106 -10.43 -5.78 1.08
CA GLN A 106 -10.09 -6.61 2.24
C GLN A 106 -8.73 -6.24 2.87
N SER A 107 -7.89 -5.47 2.18
CA SER A 107 -6.57 -5.07 2.67
C SER A 107 -6.15 -3.73 2.04
N LEU A 108 -6.09 -2.69 2.88
CA LEU A 108 -5.73 -1.34 2.49
C LEU A 108 -4.35 -0.94 3.01
N HIS A 109 -3.51 -0.36 2.15
CA HIS A 109 -2.38 0.49 2.52
C HIS A 109 -2.77 1.96 2.30
N VAL A 110 -2.33 2.83 3.21
CA VAL A 110 -2.42 4.29 3.09
C VAL A 110 -1.01 4.84 3.09
N ASN A 111 -0.60 5.40 1.96
CA ASN A 111 0.74 5.96 1.73
C ASN A 111 1.03 7.12 2.71
N SER A 112 2.30 7.49 2.88
CA SER A 112 2.68 8.52 3.86
C SER A 112 2.72 9.93 3.24
N ARG A 113 2.65 10.99 4.06
CA ARG A 113 2.65 12.37 3.52
C ARG A 113 3.95 12.77 2.81
N ASP A 114 5.04 12.11 3.16
CA ASP A 114 6.42 12.32 2.71
C ASP A 114 6.86 11.38 1.57
N GLU A 115 5.97 10.50 1.08
CA GLU A 115 6.23 9.50 0.01
C GLU A 115 6.93 10.06 -1.24
N ALA A 116 6.57 11.29 -1.63
CA ALA A 116 7.11 11.96 -2.82
C ALA A 116 8.45 12.69 -2.55
N LEU A 117 9.03 12.55 -1.36
CA LEU A 117 10.30 13.14 -0.94
C LEU A 117 11.31 12.06 -0.53
N ALA A 118 10.88 11.06 0.25
CA ALA A 118 11.72 10.02 0.81
C ALA A 118 10.89 8.82 1.28
N LEU A 119 11.56 7.78 1.77
CA LEU A 119 10.94 6.70 2.53
C LEU A 119 10.28 7.25 3.81
N PRO A 120 9.15 6.67 4.26
CA PRO A 120 8.26 7.31 5.23
C PRO A 120 8.86 7.42 6.63
N SER A 121 8.84 8.62 7.19
CA SER A 121 9.24 8.88 8.58
C SER A 121 8.30 8.20 9.59
N GLU A 122 8.72 8.06 10.85
CA GLU A 122 7.89 7.42 11.90
C GLU A 122 6.58 8.16 12.16
N GLU A 123 6.63 9.50 12.24
CA GLU A 123 5.45 10.35 12.40
C GLU A 123 4.48 10.17 11.22
N SER A 124 4.97 10.20 9.98
CA SER A 124 4.12 10.08 8.79
C SER A 124 3.52 8.67 8.62
N ALA A 125 4.30 7.61 8.92
CA ALA A 125 3.80 6.23 8.88
C ALA A 125 2.77 5.96 9.99
N GLN A 126 2.98 6.52 11.20
CA GLN A 126 2.01 6.44 12.28
C GLN A 126 0.73 7.22 11.93
N LEU A 127 0.85 8.42 11.37
CA LEU A 127 -0.29 9.22 10.88
C LEU A 127 -1.13 8.44 9.87
N SER A 128 -0.50 7.84 8.85
CA SER A 128 -1.22 7.05 7.84
C SER A 128 -1.75 5.70 8.36
N LEU A 129 -1.31 5.22 9.53
CA LEU A 129 -1.98 4.14 10.27
C LEU A 129 -3.18 4.68 11.08
N ARG A 130 -3.08 5.85 11.71
CA ARG A 130 -4.20 6.51 12.40
C ARG A 130 -5.34 6.86 11.42
N THR A 131 -5.03 7.30 10.20
CA THR A 131 -6.05 7.49 9.13
C THR A 131 -6.86 6.21 8.88
N GLN A 132 -6.21 5.04 8.87
CA GLN A 132 -6.92 3.76 8.70
C GLN A 132 -7.78 3.41 9.92
N GLN A 133 -7.31 3.73 11.13
CA GLN A 133 -8.01 3.44 12.39
C GLN A 133 -9.24 4.34 12.58
N ILE A 134 -9.14 5.64 12.29
CA ILE A 134 -10.27 6.58 12.30
C ILE A 134 -11.33 6.14 11.27
N LEU A 135 -10.92 5.79 10.05
CA LEU A 135 -11.85 5.29 9.04
C LEU A 135 -12.51 3.96 9.45
N ALA A 136 -11.77 3.05 10.10
CA ALA A 136 -12.30 1.74 10.51
C ALA A 136 -13.20 1.79 11.77
N PHE A 137 -12.96 2.70 12.71
CA PHE A 137 -13.56 2.65 14.05
C PHE A 137 -14.33 3.91 14.47
N GLU A 138 -14.17 5.04 13.78
CA GLU A 138 -14.81 6.32 14.14
C GLU A 138 -15.75 6.86 13.04
N SER A 139 -15.55 6.45 11.77
CA SER A 139 -16.30 7.01 10.63
C SER A 139 -17.68 6.38 10.36
N GLY A 140 -17.94 5.20 10.93
CA GLY A 140 -19.15 4.39 10.65
C GLY A 140 -19.20 3.72 9.28
N THR A 141 -18.21 3.92 8.39
CA THR A 141 -18.25 3.36 7.02
C THR A 141 -18.06 1.83 6.97
N ALA A 142 -17.73 1.20 8.09
CA ALA A 142 -17.62 -0.25 8.24
C ALA A 142 -18.89 -0.92 8.80
N ASP A 143 -19.89 -0.13 9.25
CA ASP A 143 -21.07 -0.64 9.96
C ASP A 143 -22.14 -1.24 9.03
N VAL A 144 -22.05 -0.95 7.73
CA VAL A 144 -23.00 -1.39 6.68
C VAL A 144 -22.21 -1.97 5.52
N VAL A 145 -22.64 -3.14 5.02
CA VAL A 145 -22.07 -3.76 3.81
C VAL A 145 -22.61 -3.04 2.57
N ASP A 146 -21.69 -2.61 1.70
CA ASP A 146 -21.96 -1.80 0.50
C ASP A 146 -22.93 -0.63 0.75
N PRO A 147 -22.51 0.40 1.49
CA PRO A 147 -23.34 1.58 1.78
C PRO A 147 -23.54 2.51 0.57
N LEU A 148 -22.98 2.17 -0.61
CA LEU A 148 -23.19 2.91 -1.86
C LEU A 148 -24.17 2.21 -2.82
N GLY A 149 -24.51 0.94 -2.58
CA GLY A 149 -25.48 0.18 -3.37
C GLY A 149 -26.82 0.89 -3.53
N GLY A 150 -27.37 0.88 -4.74
CA GLY A 150 -28.58 1.62 -5.12
C GLY A 150 -28.37 3.11 -5.40
N SER A 151 -27.17 3.66 -5.20
CA SER A 151 -26.84 5.03 -5.60
C SER A 151 -26.76 5.16 -7.12
N TRP A 152 -27.81 5.70 -7.75
CA TRP A 152 -27.96 5.82 -9.22
C TRP A 152 -26.68 6.21 -9.97
N TYR A 153 -25.90 7.16 -9.44
CA TYR A 153 -24.66 7.62 -10.06
C TYR A 153 -23.53 6.57 -9.99
N ILE A 154 -23.35 5.94 -8.82
CA ILE A 154 -22.34 4.89 -8.62
C ILE A 154 -22.72 3.65 -9.43
N GLU A 155 -23.99 3.26 -9.40
CA GLU A 155 -24.54 2.15 -10.21
C GLU A 155 -24.28 2.38 -11.71
N SER A 156 -24.57 3.59 -12.23
CA SER A 156 -24.27 3.92 -13.64
C SER A 156 -22.78 3.79 -13.95
N LEU A 157 -21.90 4.33 -13.10
CA LEU A 157 -20.44 4.27 -13.31
C LEU A 157 -19.91 2.82 -13.23
N THR A 158 -20.44 1.99 -12.35
CA THR A 158 -20.08 0.57 -12.24
C THR A 158 -20.44 -0.18 -13.52
N ASN A 159 -21.66 0.00 -14.04
CA ASN A 159 -22.11 -0.60 -15.30
C ASN A 159 -21.27 -0.09 -16.50
N ASP A 160 -20.99 1.21 -16.57
CA ASP A 160 -20.16 1.80 -17.63
C ASP A 160 -18.72 1.26 -17.59
N LEU A 161 -18.15 1.05 -16.40
CA LEU A 161 -16.80 0.50 -16.20
C LEU A 161 -16.75 -0.99 -16.57
N GLU A 162 -17.76 -1.78 -16.17
CA GLU A 162 -17.87 -3.20 -16.52
C GLU A 162 -17.95 -3.39 -18.04
N ALA A 163 -18.81 -2.62 -18.72
CA ALA A 163 -18.96 -2.66 -20.17
C ALA A 163 -17.64 -2.33 -20.91
N GLN A 164 -16.90 -1.32 -20.44
CA GLN A 164 -15.58 -0.96 -20.98
C GLN A 164 -14.53 -2.05 -20.74
N ALA A 165 -14.55 -2.69 -19.57
CA ALA A 165 -13.65 -3.80 -19.25
C ALA A 165 -13.90 -5.02 -20.17
N TRP A 166 -15.16 -5.42 -20.38
CA TRP A 166 -15.48 -6.52 -21.29
C TRP A 166 -15.05 -6.26 -22.74
N ILE A 167 -15.19 -5.01 -23.23
CA ILE A 167 -14.69 -4.60 -24.55
C ILE A 167 -13.17 -4.74 -24.62
N THR A 168 -12.45 -4.31 -23.58
CA THR A 168 -10.97 -4.39 -23.51
C THR A 168 -10.48 -5.83 -23.45
N PHE A 169 -11.19 -6.73 -22.75
CA PHE A 169 -10.89 -8.16 -22.72
C PHE A 169 -11.36 -8.94 -23.96
N GLY A 170 -12.00 -8.28 -24.93
CA GLY A 170 -12.45 -8.90 -26.18
C GLY A 170 -13.59 -9.91 -26.01
N VAL A 171 -14.25 -9.93 -24.85
CA VAL A 171 -15.33 -10.88 -24.56
C VAL A 171 -16.62 -10.35 -25.17
N SER A 172 -17.19 -11.10 -26.13
CA SER A 172 -18.48 -10.74 -26.72
C SER A 172 -19.57 -10.68 -25.65
N THR A 173 -20.27 -9.55 -25.56
CA THR A 173 -21.27 -9.18 -24.53
C THR A 173 -22.55 -10.03 -24.51
N LYS A 174 -22.54 -11.23 -25.11
CA LYS A 174 -23.63 -12.21 -25.14
C LYS A 174 -24.07 -12.75 -23.76
N TRP A 175 -23.36 -12.39 -22.69
CA TRP A 175 -23.71 -12.72 -21.31
C TRP A 175 -24.58 -11.65 -20.63
N ALA A 176 -24.61 -10.41 -21.13
CA ALA A 176 -25.38 -9.30 -20.55
C ALA A 176 -26.90 -9.34 -20.85
N ALA A 177 -27.47 -10.54 -20.99
CA ALA A 177 -28.85 -10.76 -21.43
C ALA A 177 -29.42 -12.13 -20.97
N ARG A 178 -29.21 -12.47 -19.69
CA ARG A 178 -29.79 -13.64 -19.01
C ARG A 178 -30.16 -13.30 -17.57
#